data_AF-A0A8H3DFZ4-F1
#
_entry.id   AF-A0A8H3DFZ4-F1
#
_cell.length_a   1.000
_cell.length_b   1.000
_cell.length_c   1.000
_cell.angle_alpha   90.00
_cell.angle_beta   90.00
_cell.angle_gamma   90.00
#
_symmetry.space_group_name_H-M   'P 1'
#
loop_
_entity.id
_entity.type
_entity.pdbx_description
1 polymer ?
#
loop_
_entity_poly.entity_id
_entity_poly.type
_entity_poly.pdbx_seq_one_letter_code
_entity_poly.pdbx_strand_id
1 'polypeptide(L)'
;MTWSQRNHLILNVDGCIAVYFVDLLRDSGPFMREEADEYIKIGTFNGLLVLGRSIGFIGHHLDQKRLRAPLYRHPPYDIFINMQDVSQSRVFAKMSYGL
;
A
#
# COMPACT_ATOMS: atom_id res chain seq x y z
N MET A 1 4.33 -16.65 -22.09
CA MET A 1 4.85 -15.80 -20.99
C MET A 1 4.26 -14.41 -21.15
N THR A 2 3.85 -13.72 -20.09
CA THR A 2 3.19 -12.40 -20.16
C THR A 2 3.99 -11.36 -20.96
N TRP A 3 5.32 -11.45 -20.95
CA TRP A 3 6.22 -10.58 -21.73
C TRP A 3 6.03 -10.66 -23.26
N SER A 4 5.49 -11.75 -23.79
CA SER A 4 5.24 -11.90 -25.23
C SER A 4 4.05 -11.07 -25.73
N GLN A 5 3.26 -10.48 -24.81
CA GLN A 5 2.12 -9.64 -25.15
C GLN A 5 2.45 -8.16 -25.08
N ARG A 6 3.29 -7.72 -24.12
CA ARG A 6 3.83 -6.35 -24.01
C ARG A 6 5.17 -6.34 -23.26
N ASN A 7 6.13 -5.57 -23.76
CA ASN A 7 7.51 -5.52 -23.25
C ASN A 7 7.66 -4.92 -21.83
N HIS A 8 6.65 -4.21 -21.31
CA HIS A 8 6.68 -3.66 -19.94
C HIS A 8 6.12 -4.63 -18.88
N LEU A 9 5.64 -5.80 -19.28
CA LEU A 9 5.10 -6.82 -18.36
C LEU A 9 6.23 -7.71 -17.81
N ILE A 10 7.25 -7.08 -17.24
CA ILE A 10 8.31 -7.77 -16.49
C ILE A 10 7.84 -8.12 -15.09
N LEU A 11 8.45 -9.14 -14.49
CA LEU A 11 8.24 -9.47 -13.08
C LEU A 11 8.74 -8.30 -12.22
N ASN A 12 7.86 -7.73 -11.40
CA ASN A 12 8.24 -6.67 -10.47
C ASN A 12 9.04 -7.25 -9.28
N VAL A 13 9.71 -6.36 -8.55
CA VAL A 13 10.50 -6.76 -7.37
C VAL A 13 9.64 -7.45 -6.31
N ASP A 14 8.41 -6.97 -6.09
CA ASP A 14 7.50 -7.56 -5.11
C ASP A 14 7.13 -9.00 -5.45
N GLY A 15 6.79 -9.27 -6.71
CA GLY A 15 6.48 -10.60 -7.22
C GLY A 15 7.70 -11.51 -7.23
N CYS A 16 8.89 -10.98 -7.50
CA CYS A 16 10.14 -11.72 -7.41
C CYS A 16 10.43 -12.18 -5.97
N ILE A 17 10.36 -11.26 -5.00
CA ILE A 17 10.58 -11.58 -3.58
C ILE A 17 9.50 -12.54 -3.07
N ALA A 18 8.24 -12.37 -3.50
CA ALA A 18 7.15 -13.26 -3.11
C ALA A 18 7.40 -14.72 -3.55
N VAL A 19 7.83 -14.93 -4.80
CA VAL A 19 8.14 -16.27 -5.31
C VAL A 19 9.30 -16.89 -4.52
N TYR A 20 10.40 -16.16 -4.34
CA TYR A 20 11.53 -16.66 -3.54
C TYR A 20 11.18 -16.95 -2.09
N PHE A 21 10.28 -16.16 -1.48
CA PHE A 21 9.82 -16.38 -0.12
C PHE A 21 8.98 -17.66 0.00
N VAL A 22 8.12 -17.93 -0.99
CA VAL A 22 7.32 -19.17 -1.04
C VAL A 22 8.23 -20.38 -1.27
N ASP A 23 9.18 -20.30 -2.18
CA ASP A 23 10.16 -21.36 -2.45
C ASP A 23 10.98 -21.65 -1.19
N LEU A 24 11.42 -20.61 -0.47
CA LEU A 24 12.12 -20.76 0.80
C LEU A 24 11.26 -21.52 1.83
N LEU A 25 9.99 -21.15 2.01
CA LEU A 25 9.14 -21.81 3.01
C LEU A 25 8.86 -23.28 2.66
N ARG A 26 8.73 -23.61 1.37
CA ARG A 26 8.36 -24.97 0.94
C ARG A 26 9.57 -25.91 0.82
N ASP A 27 10.73 -25.39 0.44
CA ASP A 27 11.88 -26.22 0.07
C ASP A 27 13.07 -26.12 1.06
N SER A 28 12.99 -25.28 2.10
CA SER A 28 14.08 -25.16 3.10
C SER A 28 14.23 -26.38 4.02
N GLY A 29 13.22 -27.26 4.10
CA GLY A 29 13.23 -28.47 4.93
C GLY A 29 12.66 -28.41 6.37
N PRO A 30 12.49 -27.26 7.06
CA PRO A 30 11.95 -27.20 8.41
C PRO A 30 10.42 -27.07 8.49
N PHE A 31 9.73 -26.80 7.38
CA PHE A 31 8.27 -26.64 7.35
C PHE A 31 7.62 -27.73 6.52
N MET A 32 6.47 -28.22 6.98
CA MET A 32 5.56 -29.01 6.15
C MET A 32 4.84 -28.09 5.16
N ARG A 33 4.36 -28.65 4.05
CA ARG A 33 3.73 -27.85 2.98
C ARG A 33 2.49 -27.11 3.47
N GLU A 34 1.73 -27.74 4.35
CA GLU A 34 0.54 -27.18 4.98
C GLU A 34 0.89 -25.98 5.89
N GLU A 35 1.99 -26.06 6.64
CA GLU A 35 2.48 -24.97 7.49
C GLU A 35 2.95 -23.78 6.64
N ALA A 36 3.72 -24.05 5.58
CA ALA A 36 4.15 -23.03 4.63
C ALA A 36 2.95 -22.29 4.01
N ASP A 37 1.92 -23.03 3.61
CA ASP A 37 0.69 -22.47 3.05
C ASP A 37 -0.11 -21.67 4.10
N GLU A 38 -0.11 -22.09 5.36
CA GLU A 38 -0.69 -21.31 6.46
C GLU A 38 0.04 -19.97 6.66
N TYR A 39 1.38 -19.97 6.71
CA TYR A 39 2.17 -18.73 6.81
C TYR A 39 1.92 -17.75 5.66
N ILE A 40 1.72 -18.27 4.44
CA ILE A 40 1.35 -17.45 3.29
C ILE A 40 -0.06 -16.87 3.49
N LYS A 41 -1.01 -17.69 3.95
CA LYS A 41 -2.42 -17.31 4.13
C LYS A 41 -2.63 -16.28 5.23
N ILE A 42 -1.90 -16.36 6.34
CA ILE A 42 -1.97 -15.35 7.41
C ILE A 42 -1.33 -14.02 7.00
N GLY A 43 -0.61 -13.98 5.88
CA GLY A 43 -0.04 -12.76 5.33
C GLY A 43 1.34 -12.39 5.88
N THR A 44 2.16 -13.37 6.28
CA THR A 44 3.54 -13.13 6.77
C THR A 44 4.36 -12.30 5.78
N PHE A 45 4.16 -12.49 4.47
CA PHE A 45 4.80 -11.69 3.43
C PHE A 45 4.46 -10.19 3.52
N ASN A 46 3.21 -9.85 3.83
CA ASN A 46 2.81 -8.45 4.04
C ASN A 46 3.53 -7.88 5.27
N GLY A 47 3.67 -8.67 6.33
CA GLY A 47 4.45 -8.30 7.52
C GLY A 47 5.91 -7.97 7.18
N LEU A 48 6.56 -8.81 6.36
CA LEU A 48 7.93 -8.59 5.89
C LEU A 48 8.07 -7.26 5.12
N LEU A 49 7.13 -6.95 4.23
CA LEU A 49 7.13 -5.70 3.47
C LEU A 49 6.92 -4.47 4.36
N VAL A 50 6.02 -4.57 5.35
CA VAL A 50 5.78 -3.49 6.32
C VAL A 50 7.04 -3.22 7.14
N LEU A 51 7.72 -4.27 7.61
CA LEU A 51 8.98 -4.16 8.34
C LEU A 51 10.05 -3.47 7.48
N GLY A 52 10.26 -3.92 6.25
CA GLY A 52 11.24 -3.29 5.34
C GLY A 52 10.95 -1.81 5.08
N ARG A 53 9.68 -1.45 4.82
CA ARG A 53 9.28 -0.04 4.59
C ARG A 53 9.39 0.81 5.85
N SER A 54 9.20 0.24 7.04
CA SER A 54 9.33 0.98 8.30
C SER A 54 10.75 1.54 8.50
N ILE A 55 11.78 0.80 8.08
CA ILE A 55 13.17 1.28 8.10
C ILE A 55 13.32 2.51 7.20
N GLY A 56 12.75 2.47 5.99
CA GLY A 56 12.73 3.60 5.07
C GLY A 56 11.98 4.81 5.63
N PHE A 57 10.82 4.60 6.26
CA PHE A 57 10.05 5.67 6.90
C PHE A 57 10.82 6.33 8.04
N ILE A 58 11.48 5.53 8.90
CA ILE A 58 12.34 6.04 9.97
C ILE A 58 13.50 6.85 9.37
N GLY A 59 14.15 6.33 8.33
CA GLY A 59 15.22 7.02 7.62
C GLY A 59 14.79 8.37 7.06
N HIS A 60 13.65 8.43 6.35
CA HIS A 60 13.10 9.68 5.82
C HIS A 60 12.73 10.68 6.91
N HIS A 61 12.16 10.23 8.02
CA HIS A 61 11.85 11.10 9.15
C HIS A 61 13.11 11.73 9.77
N LEU A 62 14.15 10.92 9.98
CA LEU A 62 15.43 11.41 10.49
C LEU A 62 16.11 12.35 9.49
N ASP A 63 16.04 12.06 8.21
CA ASP A 63 16.63 12.90 7.16
C ASP A 63 15.92 14.27 7.06
N GLN A 64 14.58 14.31 7.15
CA GLN A 64 13.83 15.57 7.20
C GLN A 64 14.23 16.44 8.39
N LYS A 65 14.45 15.84 9.57
CA LYS A 65 14.95 16.56 10.75
C LYS A 65 16.38 17.08 10.55
N ARG A 66 17.25 16.25 9.99
CA ARG A 66 18.65 16.61 9.69
C ARG A 66 18.74 17.79 8.72
N LEU A 67 17.88 17.79 7.69
CA LEU A 67 17.80 18.86 6.68
C LEU A 67 17.01 20.10 7.15
N ARG A 68 16.40 20.06 8.34
CA ARG A 68 15.51 21.12 8.86
C ARG A 68 14.42 21.50 7.86
N ALA A 69 13.78 20.48 7.26
CA ALA A 69 12.75 20.68 6.25
C ALA A 69 11.62 21.59 6.80
N PRO A 70 11.16 22.58 6.02
CA PRO A 70 10.07 23.46 6.43
C PRO A 70 8.73 22.72 6.45
N LEU A 71 7.72 23.34 7.06
CA LEU A 71 6.36 22.80 7.06
C LEU A 71 5.82 22.70 5.63
N TYR A 72 5.40 21.49 5.24
CA TYR A 72 4.86 21.24 3.92
C TYR A 72 3.45 21.83 3.75
N ARG A 73 3.22 22.52 2.63
CA ARG A 73 1.89 22.93 2.16
C ARG A 73 1.76 22.52 0.70
N HIS A 74 0.72 21.76 0.39
CA HIS A 74 0.49 21.25 -0.96
C HIS A 74 0.12 22.39 -1.93
N PRO A 75 0.65 22.41 -3.16
CA PRO A 75 0.35 23.49 -4.11
C PRO A 75 -1.12 23.48 -4.54
N PRO A 76 -1.80 24.65 -4.57
CA PRO A 76 -3.23 24.72 -4.86
C PRO A 76 -3.59 24.35 -6.30
N TYR A 77 -2.65 24.45 -7.24
CA TYR A 77 -2.86 24.09 -8.64
C TYR A 77 -2.82 22.57 -8.91
N ASP A 78 -2.34 21.78 -7.95
CA ASP A 78 -2.27 20.31 -8.04
C ASP A 78 -3.50 19.65 -7.35
N ILE A 79 -4.45 20.47 -6.87
CA ILE A 79 -5.73 20.03 -6.30
C ILE A 79 -6.85 20.41 -7.25
N PHE A 80 -7.50 19.41 -7.84
CA PHE A 80 -8.74 19.63 -8.55
C PHE A 80 -9.90 19.75 -7.55
N ILE A 81 -10.48 20.94 -7.43
CA ILE A 81 -11.66 21.20 -6.59
C ILE A 81 -12.86 21.46 -7.51
N ASN A 82 -13.82 20.54 -7.53
CA ASN A 82 -15.11 20.78 -8.17
C ASN A 82 -16.07 21.45 -7.18
N MET A 83 -16.43 22.71 -7.44
CA MET A 83 -17.35 23.48 -6.59
C MET A 83 -18.84 23.16 -6.82
N GLN A 84 -19.17 22.28 -7.77
CA GLN A 84 -20.56 21.91 -8.08
C GLN A 84 -21.26 21.10 -6.96
N ASP A 85 -20.52 20.48 -6.03
CA ASP A 85 -21.09 19.71 -4.91
C ASP A 85 -21.43 20.57 -3.67
N VAL A 86 -21.09 21.86 -3.66
CA VAL A 86 -21.40 22.76 -2.53
C VAL A 86 -22.87 23.20 -2.53
N SER A 87 -23.61 22.98 -3.63
CA SER A 87 -25.05 23.29 -3.71
C SER A 87 -25.97 22.20 -3.13
N GLN A 88 -25.44 21.06 -2.71
CA GLN A 88 -26.22 20.09 -1.94
C GLN A 88 -25.94 20.27 -0.44
N SER A 89 -26.77 21.11 0.19
CA SER A 89 -26.84 21.23 1.64
C SER A 89 -26.99 19.84 2.26
N ARG A 90 -25.90 19.31 2.85
CA ARG A 90 -25.89 18.04 3.59
C ARG A 90 -26.57 18.16 4.96
N VAL A 91 -27.71 18.86 5.04
CA VAL A 91 -28.60 18.86 6.22
C VAL A 91 -30.03 19.11 5.74
N PHE A 92 -30.65 18.10 5.12
CA PHE A 92 -32.10 17.90 5.20
C PHE A 92 -32.34 16.46 5.67
N ALA A 93 -31.84 16.17 6.87
CA ALA A 93 -32.32 15.04 7.64
C ALA A 93 -33.77 15.34 8.04
N LYS A 94 -34.70 14.54 7.48
CA LYS A 94 -36.06 14.27 7.95
C LYS A 94 -36.63 15.24 8.99
N MET A 95 -37.59 16.06 8.56
CA MET A 95 -38.67 16.46 9.45
C MET A 95 -39.99 16.36 8.69
N SER A 96 -40.51 15.13 8.68
CA SER A 96 -41.90 14.82 8.33
C SER A 96 -42.79 15.44 9.41
N TYR A 97 -43.45 16.54 9.10
CA TYR A 97 -44.74 16.86 9.70
C TYR A 97 -45.76 16.82 8.57
N GLY A 98 -46.58 15.78 8.60
CA GLY A 98 -47.78 15.72 7.79
C GLY A 98 -48.74 16.81 8.25
N LEU A 99 -49.19 17.59 7.29
CA LEU A 99 -50.59 17.94 6.99
C LEU A 99 -50.62 18.45 5.55
#